data_AF-M4SVG7-F1
#
_entry.id   AF-M4SVG7-F1
#
_cell.length_a   1.000
_cell.length_b   1.000
_cell.length_c   1.000
_cell.angle_alpha   90.00
_cell.angle_beta   90.00
_cell.angle_gamma   90.00
#
_symmetry.space_group_name_H-M   'P 1'
#
loop_
_entity.id
_entity.type
_entity.pdbx_description
1 polymer ?
#
loop_
_entity_poly.entity_id
_entity_poly.type
_entity_poly.pdbx_seq_one_letter_code
_entity_poly.pdbx_strand_id
1 'polypeptide(L)'
;MLTAKTFLVFLLQVELLAQLSHAASENAAEFTTMCILNKLLTAKVPEPTISSLTQPGGINLQAAMGNVLQEIIKLNITTLNTKMQSALESKEPKPTETELKGTKMGVADYFKDIPDQIIKEMIALYPQTTSNSKNKLFTAAYNLPLKPEAKAKLQPLFYNLMIKAVGLNNEVDKKVEQIRAARQTAKSNMLAALYGKAFSQKKANEIKAETADILPSPAEFPFHDSDGRNASCTSAGETEDKAGYSVATDTVCLCSTLSSGTHNYCTVSAPNCQTDIAASSGAQAKAATNWQALIKECPATVAASEPAGLATELKQTLASFFALLGTNSITMGSYQATKANTASASRHFFGVHMLDNGAAPTCTSSGGHAFSANAKGICIDYGTLRQAKKEIP
;
A
#
# COMPACT_ATOMS: atom_id res chain seq x y z
N MET A 1 -29.91 -27.82 6.50
CA MET A 1 -28.89 -27.14 7.33
C MET A 1 -28.49 -25.85 6.63
N LEU A 2 -29.14 -24.73 6.96
CA LEU A 2 -28.61 -23.40 6.66
C LEU A 2 -27.36 -23.23 7.53
N THR A 3 -26.20 -23.02 6.92
CA THR A 3 -24.97 -22.76 7.67
C THR A 3 -25.05 -21.39 8.33
N ALA A 4 -24.43 -21.23 9.50
CA ALA A 4 -24.44 -20.00 10.28
C ALA A 4 -24.05 -18.74 9.48
N LYS A 5 -23.31 -18.91 8.37
CA LYS A 5 -22.98 -17.86 7.39
C LYS A 5 -24.21 -17.30 6.66
N THR A 6 -25.16 -18.15 6.27
CA THR A 6 -26.39 -17.73 5.56
C THR A 6 -27.37 -17.04 6.51
N PHE A 7 -27.38 -17.44 7.78
CA PHE A 7 -28.22 -16.82 8.82
C PHE A 7 -27.72 -15.42 9.21
N LEU A 8 -26.40 -15.20 9.26
CA LEU A 8 -25.82 -13.88 9.52
C LEU A 8 -26.11 -12.87 8.40
N VAL A 9 -26.04 -13.32 7.14
CA VAL A 9 -26.35 -12.48 5.97
C VAL A 9 -27.84 -12.13 5.92
N PHE A 10 -28.73 -13.04 6.32
CA PHE A 10 -30.16 -12.77 6.38
C PHE A 10 -30.54 -11.86 7.57
N LEU A 11 -29.88 -11.99 8.72
CA LEU A 11 -30.08 -11.10 9.88
C LEU A 11 -29.58 -9.67 9.58
N LEU A 12 -28.43 -9.52 8.92
CA LEU A 12 -27.93 -8.23 8.44
C LEU A 12 -28.87 -7.55 7.43
N GLN A 13 -29.65 -8.32 6.66
CA GLN A 13 -30.62 -7.77 5.71
C GLN A 13 -31.99 -7.45 6.33
N VAL A 14 -32.37 -8.11 7.43
CA VAL A 14 -33.63 -7.85 8.14
C VAL A 14 -33.52 -6.66 9.10
N GLU A 15 -32.35 -6.42 9.69
CA GLU A 15 -32.11 -5.23 10.53
C GLU A 15 -32.10 -3.91 9.71
N LEU A 16 -31.76 -3.99 8.41
CA LEU A 16 -31.71 -2.82 7.51
C LEU A 16 -33.10 -2.27 7.13
N LEU A 17 -34.18 -3.07 7.27
CA LEU A 17 -35.53 -2.68 6.86
C LEU A 17 -36.36 -1.98 7.95
N ALA A 18 -35.84 -1.89 9.19
CA ALA A 18 -36.59 -1.34 10.34
C ALA A 18 -36.37 0.16 10.61
N GLN A 19 -35.55 0.87 9.83
CA GLN A 19 -35.18 2.27 10.10
C GLN A 19 -35.92 3.33 9.25
N LEU A 20 -37.11 3.04 8.72
CA LEU A 20 -37.83 4.00 7.85
C LEU A 20 -38.49 5.20 8.57
N SER A 21 -37.95 5.64 9.71
CA SER A 21 -38.26 6.96 10.27
C SER A 21 -37.07 7.49 11.09
N HIS A 22 -36.24 8.35 10.46
CA HIS A 22 -35.02 9.02 10.99
C HIS A 22 -33.71 8.19 10.96
N ALA A 23 -33.27 7.75 9.78
CA ALA A 23 -32.32 6.64 9.64
C ALA A 23 -30.83 7.03 9.68
N ALA A 24 -30.27 7.42 10.82
CA ALA A 24 -28.80 7.50 10.99
C ALA A 24 -28.06 6.35 10.26
N SER A 25 -26.91 6.64 9.64
CA SER A 25 -26.09 5.71 8.84
C SER A 25 -26.53 5.51 7.39
N GLU A 26 -27.24 6.46 6.78
CA GLU A 26 -27.69 6.32 5.39
C GLU A 26 -26.55 6.04 4.39
N ASN A 27 -25.34 6.55 4.64
CA ASN A 27 -24.12 6.36 3.85
C ASN A 27 -23.15 5.32 4.42
N ALA A 28 -23.57 4.46 5.35
CA ALA A 28 -22.63 3.54 6.00
C ALA A 28 -21.96 2.53 5.04
N ALA A 29 -22.63 2.11 3.97
CA ALA A 29 -22.05 1.19 2.98
C ALA A 29 -20.93 1.87 2.18
N GLU A 30 -21.16 3.09 1.72
CA GLU A 30 -20.19 3.94 1.04
C GLU A 30 -19.03 4.29 1.96
N PHE A 31 -19.33 4.68 3.20
CA PHE A 31 -18.33 5.00 4.20
C PHE A 31 -17.45 3.80 4.56
N THR A 32 -18.03 2.61 4.70
CA THR A 32 -17.26 1.37 4.92
C THR A 32 -16.27 1.13 3.77
N THR A 33 -16.72 1.32 2.53
CA THR A 33 -15.86 1.21 1.35
C THR A 33 -14.71 2.22 1.39
N MET A 34 -15.01 3.48 1.71
CA MET A 34 -13.99 4.54 1.85
C MET A 34 -13.03 4.27 3.01
N CYS A 35 -13.50 3.70 4.13
CA CYS A 35 -12.68 3.26 5.24
C CYS A 35 -11.69 2.16 4.82
N ILE A 36 -12.15 1.17 4.05
CA ILE A 36 -11.27 0.12 3.53
C ILE A 36 -10.22 0.73 2.59
N LEU A 37 -10.61 1.63 1.67
CA LEU A 37 -9.65 2.36 0.82
C LEU A 37 -8.63 3.13 1.67
N ASN A 38 -9.06 3.90 2.66
CA ASN A 38 -8.18 4.62 3.56
C ASN A 38 -7.16 3.66 4.22
N LYS A 39 -7.61 2.54 4.78
CA LYS A 39 -6.70 1.56 5.42
C LYS A 39 -5.72 0.93 4.44
N LEU A 40 -6.17 0.61 3.22
CA LEU A 40 -5.28 0.07 2.19
C LEU A 40 -4.25 1.12 1.74
N LEU A 41 -4.66 2.37 1.53
CA LEU A 41 -3.80 3.46 1.06
C LEU A 41 -2.80 3.95 2.13
N THR A 42 -3.16 3.83 3.42
CA THR A 42 -2.28 4.08 4.57
C THR A 42 -1.44 2.87 4.96
N ALA A 43 -1.66 1.69 4.36
CA ALA A 43 -0.80 0.55 4.60
C ALA A 43 0.62 0.79 4.07
N LYS A 44 1.57 0.12 4.69
CA LYS A 44 2.92 -0.03 4.13
C LYS A 44 2.85 -0.88 2.87
N VAL A 45 3.70 -0.61 1.88
CA VAL A 45 3.79 -1.47 0.69
C VAL A 45 4.68 -2.65 1.03
N PRO A 46 4.18 -3.90 1.11
CA PRO A 46 4.98 -5.02 1.58
C PRO A 46 6.21 -5.28 0.70
N GLU A 47 7.27 -5.83 1.29
CA GLU A 47 8.40 -6.34 0.52
C GLU A 47 8.06 -7.73 -0.03
N PRO A 48 8.28 -7.99 -1.33
CA PRO A 48 8.05 -9.33 -1.86
C PRO A 48 9.01 -10.33 -1.22
N THR A 49 8.45 -11.43 -0.72
CA THR A 49 9.21 -12.54 -0.15
C THR A 49 9.21 -13.76 -1.07
N ILE A 50 10.20 -14.63 -0.88
CA ILE A 50 10.27 -15.95 -1.52
C ILE A 50 9.90 -16.98 -0.47
N SER A 51 9.04 -17.92 -0.83
CA SER A 51 8.64 -19.02 0.05
C SER A 51 9.87 -19.78 0.54
N SER A 52 9.96 -19.99 1.85
CA SER A 52 11.00 -20.78 2.49
C SER A 52 10.37 -21.92 3.26
N LEU A 53 10.94 -23.12 3.10
CA LEU A 53 10.54 -24.30 3.88
C LEU A 53 10.94 -24.18 5.36
N THR A 54 11.90 -23.29 5.66
CA THR A 54 12.52 -23.18 6.99
C THR A 54 12.19 -21.88 7.72
N GLN A 55 11.56 -20.91 7.05
CA GLN A 55 11.21 -19.61 7.65
C GLN A 55 9.75 -19.24 7.36
N PRO A 56 8.87 -19.26 8.38
CA PRO A 56 7.50 -18.73 8.26
C PRO A 56 7.53 -17.25 7.88
N GLY A 57 6.81 -16.87 6.82
CA GLY A 57 6.84 -15.51 6.26
C GLY A 57 7.83 -15.30 5.11
N GLY A 58 8.57 -16.35 4.71
CA GLY A 58 9.48 -16.28 3.56
C GLY A 58 10.78 -15.54 3.85
N ILE A 59 11.64 -15.46 2.84
CA ILE A 59 12.90 -14.71 2.89
C ILE A 59 12.94 -13.68 1.78
N ASN A 60 13.52 -12.51 2.02
CA ASN A 60 13.72 -11.57 0.92
C ASN A 60 14.78 -12.09 -0.06
N LEU A 61 14.68 -11.64 -1.32
CA LEU A 61 15.51 -12.13 -2.41
C LEU A 61 17.01 -11.88 -2.17
N GLN A 62 17.37 -10.75 -1.53
CA GLN A 62 18.75 -10.41 -1.24
C GLN A 62 19.38 -11.38 -0.23
N ALA A 63 18.68 -11.67 0.87
CA ALA A 63 19.13 -12.63 1.88
C ALA A 63 19.19 -14.05 1.30
N ALA A 64 18.23 -14.43 0.47
CA ALA A 64 18.25 -15.71 -0.25
C ALA A 64 19.52 -15.90 -1.06
N MET A 65 19.82 -14.91 -1.91
CA MET A 65 20.98 -14.96 -2.79
C MET A 65 22.29 -14.83 -2.02
N GLY A 66 22.34 -13.98 -0.99
CA GLY A 66 23.49 -13.84 -0.11
C GLY A 66 23.86 -15.16 0.58
N ASN A 67 22.87 -15.92 1.07
CA ASN A 67 23.11 -17.23 1.67
C ASN A 67 23.70 -18.23 0.66
N VAL A 68 23.15 -18.27 -0.56
CA VAL A 68 23.66 -19.13 -1.65
C VAL A 68 25.08 -18.73 -2.05
N LEU A 69 25.34 -17.43 -2.19
CA LEU A 69 26.66 -16.91 -2.54
C LEU A 69 27.69 -17.27 -1.48
N GLN A 70 27.38 -17.11 -0.19
CA GLN A 70 28.28 -17.48 0.90
C GLN A 70 28.63 -18.96 0.88
N GLU A 71 27.65 -19.86 0.66
CA GLU A 71 27.92 -21.29 0.56
C GLU A 71 28.81 -21.63 -0.64
N ILE A 72 28.58 -21.00 -1.79
CA ILE A 72 29.41 -21.18 -2.99
C ILE A 72 30.84 -20.66 -2.77
N ILE A 73 30.99 -19.52 -2.10
CA ILE A 73 32.32 -18.97 -1.74
C ILE A 73 33.02 -19.92 -0.77
N LYS A 74 32.34 -20.44 0.25
CA LYS A 74 32.91 -21.45 1.16
C LYS A 74 33.40 -22.66 0.37
N LEU A 75 32.59 -23.21 -0.54
CA LEU A 75 33.00 -24.32 -1.41
C LEU A 75 34.26 -23.98 -2.21
N ASN A 76 34.30 -22.81 -2.86
CA ASN A 76 35.49 -22.37 -3.59
C ASN A 76 36.73 -22.27 -2.68
N ILE A 77 36.57 -21.74 -1.46
CA ILE A 77 37.65 -21.64 -0.47
C ILE A 77 38.27 -23.01 -0.15
N THR A 78 37.46 -24.07 -0.03
CA THR A 78 37.97 -25.43 0.27
C THR A 78 38.94 -25.96 -0.79
N THR A 79 38.89 -25.39 -2.00
CA THR A 79 39.72 -25.81 -3.14
C THR A 79 40.90 -24.89 -3.46
N LEU A 80 41.09 -23.80 -2.71
CA LEU A 80 42.18 -22.83 -2.94
C LEU A 80 43.56 -23.47 -2.90
N ASN A 81 44.46 -23.05 -3.79
CA ASN A 81 45.84 -23.50 -3.72
C ASN A 81 46.54 -23.04 -2.42
N THR A 82 47.67 -23.68 -2.09
CA THR A 82 48.37 -23.46 -0.82
C THR A 82 48.81 -22.01 -0.64
N LYS A 83 49.21 -21.31 -1.71
CA LYS A 83 49.60 -19.88 -1.64
C LYS A 83 48.42 -18.98 -1.26
N MET A 84 47.25 -19.20 -1.87
CA MET A 84 46.03 -18.46 -1.53
C MET A 84 45.57 -18.78 -0.10
N GLN A 85 45.64 -20.04 0.32
CA GLN A 85 45.31 -20.43 1.70
C GLN A 85 46.23 -19.71 2.69
N SER A 86 47.55 -19.80 2.53
CA SER A 86 48.50 -19.11 3.39
C SER A 86 48.31 -17.60 3.43
N ALA A 87 47.91 -16.99 2.30
CA ALA A 87 47.59 -15.57 2.26
C ALA A 87 46.37 -15.24 3.15
N LEU A 88 45.28 -16.00 3.05
CA LEU A 88 44.06 -15.81 3.85
C LEU A 88 44.23 -16.20 5.33
N GLU A 89 45.19 -17.06 5.62
CA GLU A 89 45.51 -17.57 6.97
C GLU A 89 46.45 -16.64 7.75
N SER A 90 46.89 -15.54 7.13
CA SER A 90 47.79 -14.54 7.73
C SER A 90 47.26 -14.03 9.07
N LYS A 91 48.17 -13.87 10.05
CA LYS A 91 47.83 -13.39 11.42
C LYS A 91 47.37 -11.94 11.41
N GLU A 92 46.59 -11.58 12.43
CA GLU A 92 46.02 -10.24 12.62
C GLU A 92 47.09 -9.12 12.47
N PRO A 93 46.79 -8.05 11.71
CA PRO A 93 45.53 -7.79 11.02
C PRO A 93 45.33 -8.71 9.80
N LYS A 94 44.09 -9.17 9.60
CA LYS A 94 43.73 -9.90 8.36
C LYS A 94 44.09 -9.08 7.12
N PRO A 95 44.52 -9.72 6.03
CA PRO A 95 44.89 -9.02 4.81
C PRO A 95 43.65 -8.35 4.21
N THR A 96 43.85 -7.17 3.63
CA THR A 96 42.84 -6.43 2.87
C THR A 96 42.79 -6.89 1.41
N GLU A 97 41.70 -6.57 0.70
CA GLU A 97 41.58 -6.81 -0.74
C GLU A 97 42.75 -6.18 -1.53
N THR A 98 43.19 -5.00 -1.12
CA THR A 98 44.28 -4.27 -1.76
C THR A 98 45.62 -4.95 -1.55
N GLU A 99 45.86 -5.55 -0.38
CA GLU A 99 47.09 -6.28 -0.09
C GLU A 99 47.17 -7.61 -0.85
N LEU A 100 46.05 -8.33 -0.97
CA LEU A 100 45.98 -9.59 -1.71
C LEU A 100 46.13 -9.39 -3.23
N LYS A 101 45.65 -8.26 -3.76
CA LYS A 101 45.86 -7.86 -5.16
C LYS A 101 47.21 -7.17 -5.40
N GLY A 102 47.89 -6.75 -4.34
CA GLY A 102 49.18 -6.08 -4.40
C GLY A 102 50.35 -7.05 -4.54
N THR A 103 51.52 -6.51 -4.91
CA THR A 103 52.75 -7.29 -5.07
C THR A 103 53.38 -7.74 -3.75
N LYS A 104 53.05 -7.06 -2.63
CA LYS A 104 53.66 -7.28 -1.31
C LYS A 104 53.57 -8.72 -0.82
N MET A 105 52.43 -9.38 -1.05
CA MET A 105 52.19 -10.74 -0.57
C MET A 105 52.60 -11.83 -1.58
N GLY A 106 53.04 -11.46 -2.78
CA GLY A 106 53.44 -12.43 -3.83
C GLY A 106 52.31 -13.32 -4.35
N VAL A 107 51.04 -12.93 -4.14
CA VAL A 107 49.84 -13.69 -4.55
C VAL A 107 48.90 -12.92 -5.47
N ALA A 108 49.30 -11.73 -5.94
CA ALA A 108 48.47 -10.85 -6.78
C ALA A 108 47.81 -11.58 -7.96
N ASP A 109 48.56 -12.43 -8.67
CA ASP A 109 48.05 -13.16 -9.83
C ASP A 109 46.88 -14.10 -9.54
N TYR A 110 46.72 -14.53 -8.29
CA TYR A 110 45.61 -15.38 -7.88
C TYR A 110 44.34 -14.61 -7.52
N PHE A 111 44.46 -13.31 -7.20
CA PHE A 111 43.35 -12.48 -6.71
C PHE A 111 42.95 -11.37 -7.67
N LYS A 112 43.78 -11.03 -8.68
CA LYS A 112 43.56 -9.90 -9.58
C LYS A 112 42.19 -9.91 -10.28
N ASP A 113 41.72 -11.08 -10.69
CA ASP A 113 40.47 -11.25 -11.45
C ASP A 113 39.25 -11.50 -10.54
N ILE A 114 39.44 -11.54 -9.21
CA ILE A 114 38.37 -11.72 -8.24
C ILE A 114 37.86 -10.33 -7.80
N PRO A 115 36.55 -10.05 -7.85
CA PRO A 115 36.00 -8.77 -7.38
C PRO A 115 36.30 -8.52 -5.88
N ASP A 116 36.54 -7.27 -5.50
CA ASP A 116 36.96 -6.91 -4.13
C ASP A 116 35.96 -7.37 -3.06
N GLN A 117 34.67 -7.26 -3.34
CA GLN A 117 33.60 -7.75 -2.46
C GLN A 117 33.74 -9.26 -2.18
N ILE A 118 34.13 -10.03 -3.19
CA ILE A 118 34.30 -11.49 -3.06
C ILE A 118 35.58 -11.82 -2.29
N ILE A 119 36.63 -11.04 -2.46
CA ILE A 119 37.84 -11.18 -1.64
C ILE A 119 37.50 -10.91 -0.16
N LYS A 120 36.72 -9.85 0.12
CA LYS A 120 36.24 -9.56 1.49
C LYS A 120 35.44 -10.72 2.07
N GLU A 121 34.51 -11.28 1.30
CA GLU A 121 33.76 -12.46 1.73
C GLU A 121 34.67 -13.68 1.92
N MET A 122 35.67 -13.89 1.05
CA MET A 122 36.63 -14.97 1.20
C MET A 122 37.43 -14.86 2.50
N ILE A 123 37.91 -13.66 2.85
CA ILE A 123 38.61 -13.38 4.12
C ILE A 123 37.69 -13.63 5.33
N ALA A 124 36.42 -13.25 5.23
CA ALA A 124 35.44 -13.43 6.30
C ALA A 124 35.04 -14.89 6.50
N LEU A 125 34.90 -15.65 5.40
CA LEU A 125 34.42 -17.03 5.39
C LEU A 125 35.52 -18.07 5.54
N TYR A 126 36.79 -17.73 5.26
CA TYR A 126 37.92 -18.66 5.39
C TYR A 126 37.98 -19.39 6.74
N PRO A 127 37.81 -18.72 7.91
CA PRO A 127 37.82 -19.41 9.20
C PRO A 127 36.72 -20.47 9.37
N GLN A 128 35.67 -20.43 8.55
CA GLN A 128 34.54 -21.37 8.60
C GLN A 128 34.79 -22.64 7.79
N THR A 129 35.80 -22.66 6.92
CA THR A 129 36.08 -23.77 6.00
C THR A 129 37.31 -24.59 6.38
N THR A 130 38.02 -24.18 7.44
CA THR A 130 39.17 -24.92 7.97
C THR A 130 38.73 -26.10 8.85
N SER A 131 39.61 -27.08 9.04
CA SER A 131 39.39 -28.24 9.92
C SER A 131 39.14 -27.89 11.38
N ASN A 132 39.59 -26.71 11.82
CA ASN A 132 39.39 -26.19 13.18
C ASN A 132 38.16 -25.27 13.28
N SER A 133 37.30 -25.23 12.26
CA SER A 133 36.18 -24.30 12.24
C SER A 133 35.11 -24.63 13.29
N LYS A 134 34.41 -23.60 13.76
CA LYS A 134 33.20 -23.77 14.58
C LYS A 134 32.00 -24.26 13.75
N ASN A 135 32.09 -24.24 12.42
CA ASN A 135 31.03 -24.70 11.52
C ASN A 135 31.19 -26.20 11.21
N LYS A 136 31.05 -27.03 12.25
CA LYS A 136 31.25 -28.48 12.16
C LYS A 136 30.31 -29.16 11.15
N LEU A 137 29.11 -28.60 10.95
CA LEU A 137 28.14 -29.12 9.98
C LEU A 137 28.66 -29.02 8.55
N PHE A 138 29.21 -27.86 8.17
CA PHE A 138 29.78 -27.67 6.83
C PHE A 138 31.00 -28.57 6.61
N THR A 139 31.92 -28.62 7.59
CA THR A 139 33.13 -29.47 7.47
C THR A 139 32.80 -30.95 7.37
N ALA A 140 31.77 -31.41 8.09
CA ALA A 140 31.30 -32.80 8.03
C ALA A 140 30.58 -33.11 6.71
N ALA A 141 29.72 -32.21 6.23
CA ALA A 141 28.96 -32.40 4.99
C ALA A 141 29.87 -32.62 3.76
N TYR A 142 31.04 -31.98 3.74
CA TYR A 142 31.98 -32.04 2.62
C TYR A 142 33.28 -32.81 2.91
N ASN A 143 33.38 -33.51 4.05
CA ASN A 143 34.58 -34.26 4.47
C ASN A 143 35.89 -33.45 4.35
N LEU A 144 35.91 -32.27 4.95
CA LEU A 144 37.05 -31.34 4.88
C LEU A 144 38.19 -31.74 5.86
N PRO A 145 39.47 -31.55 5.48
CA PRO A 145 39.96 -30.99 4.22
C PRO A 145 39.86 -32.00 3.07
N LEU A 146 39.63 -31.50 1.85
CA LEU A 146 39.57 -32.33 0.65
C LEU A 146 40.92 -32.99 0.35
N LYS A 147 40.88 -34.23 -0.16
CA LYS A 147 42.08 -34.92 -0.69
C LYS A 147 42.66 -34.15 -1.89
N PRO A 148 43.99 -34.15 -2.12
CA PRO A 148 44.63 -33.37 -3.19
C PRO A 148 44.05 -33.62 -4.59
N GLU A 149 43.74 -34.88 -4.92
CA GLU A 149 43.14 -35.27 -6.21
C GLU A 149 41.74 -34.69 -6.41
N ALA A 150 40.91 -34.72 -5.36
CA ALA A 150 39.57 -34.14 -5.39
C ALA A 150 39.64 -32.61 -5.49
N LYS A 151 40.57 -32.00 -4.74
CA LYS A 151 40.85 -30.56 -4.78
C LYS A 151 41.18 -30.09 -6.19
N ALA A 152 42.09 -30.76 -6.88
CA ALA A 152 42.51 -30.42 -8.25
C ALA A 152 41.35 -30.52 -9.26
N LYS A 153 40.46 -31.51 -9.12
CA LYS A 153 39.29 -31.69 -10.01
C LYS A 153 38.17 -30.67 -9.74
N LEU A 154 37.93 -30.34 -8.47
CA LEU A 154 36.82 -29.46 -8.06
C LEU A 154 37.16 -27.97 -8.18
N GLN A 155 38.43 -27.58 -8.09
CA GLN A 155 38.86 -26.19 -8.14
C GLN A 155 38.32 -25.40 -9.35
N PRO A 156 38.45 -25.86 -10.61
CA PRO A 156 37.91 -25.12 -11.75
C PRO A 156 36.36 -25.08 -11.74
N LEU A 157 35.69 -26.10 -11.19
CA LEU A 157 34.24 -26.15 -11.12
C LEU A 157 33.70 -25.16 -10.09
N PHE A 158 34.25 -25.15 -8.87
CA PHE A 158 33.85 -24.23 -7.82
C PHE A 158 34.22 -22.79 -8.13
N TYR A 159 35.37 -22.56 -8.78
CA TYR A 159 35.72 -21.22 -9.26
C TYR A 159 34.69 -20.70 -10.28
N ASN A 160 34.36 -21.49 -11.30
CA ASN A 160 33.35 -21.10 -12.29
C ASN A 160 31.95 -20.92 -11.67
N LEU A 161 31.58 -21.77 -10.72
CA LEU A 161 30.33 -21.64 -9.98
C LEU A 161 30.30 -20.34 -9.16
N MET A 162 31.40 -19.99 -8.49
CA MET A 162 31.55 -18.72 -7.77
C MET A 162 31.38 -17.54 -8.72
N ILE A 163 32.10 -17.49 -9.83
CA ILE A 163 31.98 -16.38 -10.80
C ILE A 163 30.54 -16.23 -11.30
N LYS A 164 29.86 -17.33 -11.62
CA LYS A 164 28.43 -17.29 -12.03
C LYS A 164 27.52 -16.80 -10.90
N ALA A 165 27.71 -17.28 -9.68
CA ALA A 165 26.94 -16.86 -8.52
C ALA A 165 27.11 -15.37 -8.22
N VAL A 166 28.32 -14.84 -8.39
CA VAL A 166 28.61 -13.40 -8.26
C VAL A 166 27.87 -12.59 -9.32
N GLY A 167 27.91 -13.04 -10.58
CA GLY A 167 27.13 -12.42 -11.66
C GLY A 167 25.65 -12.37 -11.33
N LEU A 168 25.07 -13.48 -10.86
CA LEU A 168 23.68 -13.56 -10.46
C LEU A 168 23.37 -12.68 -9.23
N ASN A 169 24.26 -12.62 -8.24
CA ASN A 169 24.08 -11.75 -7.07
C ASN A 169 23.99 -10.28 -7.48
N ASN A 170 24.85 -9.83 -8.40
CA ASN A 170 24.80 -8.47 -8.93
C ASN A 170 23.50 -8.19 -9.70
N GLU A 171 22.97 -9.18 -10.42
CA GLU A 171 21.65 -9.06 -11.07
C GLU A 171 20.52 -8.98 -10.03
N VAL A 172 20.59 -9.79 -8.98
CA VAL A 172 19.65 -9.75 -7.86
C VAL A 172 19.69 -8.40 -7.16
N ASP A 173 20.86 -7.84 -6.86
CA ASP A 173 20.98 -6.53 -6.23
C ASP A 173 20.31 -5.44 -7.09
N LYS A 174 20.52 -5.46 -8.41
CA LYS A 174 19.81 -4.55 -9.34
C LYS A 174 18.30 -4.73 -9.28
N LYS A 175 17.80 -5.96 -9.18
CA LYS A 175 16.36 -6.25 -9.07
C LYS A 175 15.80 -5.79 -7.73
N VAL A 176 16.55 -5.95 -6.65
CA VAL A 176 16.16 -5.47 -5.32
C VAL A 176 16.02 -3.95 -5.31
N GLU A 177 16.94 -3.21 -5.94
CA GLU A 177 16.80 -1.75 -6.06
C GLU A 177 15.56 -1.36 -6.91
N GLN A 178 15.31 -2.07 -8.01
CA GLN A 178 14.09 -1.86 -8.81
C GLN A 178 12.82 -2.10 -7.98
N ILE A 179 12.79 -3.14 -7.15
CA ILE A 179 11.68 -3.44 -6.24
C ILE A 179 11.50 -2.32 -5.22
N ARG A 180 12.58 -1.84 -4.59
CA ARG A 180 12.50 -0.73 -3.62
C ARG A 180 11.94 0.54 -4.26
N ALA A 181 12.43 0.91 -5.44
CA ALA A 181 11.93 2.05 -6.19
C ALA A 181 10.44 1.89 -6.54
N ALA A 182 10.04 0.72 -7.05
CA ALA A 182 8.64 0.45 -7.38
C ALA A 182 7.72 0.53 -6.16
N ARG A 183 8.15 0.02 -5.00
CA ARG A 183 7.40 0.11 -3.74
C ARG A 183 7.25 1.55 -3.26
N GLN A 184 8.30 2.36 -3.37
CA GLN A 184 8.24 3.79 -3.02
C GLN A 184 7.29 4.55 -3.95
N THR A 185 7.35 4.31 -5.26
CA THR A 185 6.41 4.87 -6.24
C THR A 185 4.98 4.45 -5.94
N ALA A 186 4.75 3.17 -5.63
CA ALA A 186 3.43 2.68 -5.24
C ALA A 186 2.91 3.43 -4.00
N LYS A 187 3.75 3.63 -2.97
CA LYS A 187 3.33 4.38 -1.79
C LYS A 187 3.01 5.85 -2.10
N SER A 188 3.80 6.48 -2.96
CA SER A 188 3.54 7.85 -3.42
C SER A 188 2.19 7.95 -4.14
N ASN A 189 1.86 6.99 -5.01
CA ASN A 189 0.56 6.93 -5.68
C ASN A 189 -0.58 6.67 -4.69
N MET A 190 -0.36 5.84 -3.67
CA MET A 190 -1.37 5.58 -2.63
C MET A 190 -1.72 6.83 -1.83
N LEU A 191 -0.70 7.61 -1.42
CA LEU A 191 -0.92 8.89 -0.74
C LEU A 191 -1.50 9.95 -1.68
N ALA A 192 -1.16 9.90 -2.98
CA ALA A 192 -1.78 10.76 -3.98
C ALA A 192 -3.28 10.46 -4.16
N ALA A 193 -3.69 9.19 -4.16
CA ALA A 193 -5.10 8.82 -4.19
C ALA A 193 -5.83 9.19 -2.89
N LEU A 194 -5.14 9.12 -1.75
CA LEU A 194 -5.73 9.40 -0.45
C LEU A 194 -5.93 10.91 -0.20
N TYR A 195 -4.92 11.72 -0.47
CA TYR A 195 -4.88 13.15 -0.12
C TYR A 195 -4.65 14.08 -1.31
N GLY A 196 -4.54 13.55 -2.53
CA GLY A 196 -4.29 14.34 -3.73
C GLY A 196 -2.83 14.33 -4.21
N LYS A 197 -2.65 14.53 -5.52
CA LYS A 197 -1.33 14.53 -6.18
C LYS A 197 -0.43 15.65 -5.65
N ALA A 198 -0.98 16.84 -5.42
CA ALA A 198 -0.21 17.98 -4.90
C ALA A 198 0.36 17.69 -3.51
N PHE A 199 -0.43 17.08 -2.63
CA PHE A 199 0.04 16.65 -1.31
C PHE A 199 1.20 15.66 -1.41
N SER A 200 1.02 14.59 -2.20
CA SER A 200 2.05 13.56 -2.37
C SER A 200 3.35 14.13 -2.95
N GLN A 201 3.27 15.04 -3.93
CA GLN A 201 4.43 15.73 -4.50
C GLN A 201 5.15 16.61 -3.47
N LYS A 202 4.40 17.38 -2.68
CA LYS A 202 4.96 18.21 -1.59
C LYS A 202 5.70 17.37 -0.56
N LYS A 203 5.22 16.15 -0.31
CA LYS A 203 5.76 15.21 0.68
C LYS A 203 6.74 14.17 0.09
N ALA A 204 7.14 14.31 -1.17
CA ALA A 204 7.93 13.29 -1.88
C ALA A 204 9.19 12.81 -1.13
N ASN A 205 9.89 13.73 -0.45
CA ASN A 205 11.11 13.41 0.32
C ASN A 205 10.84 12.65 1.63
N GLU A 206 9.60 12.68 2.13
CA GLU A 206 9.16 11.99 3.35
C GLU A 206 8.60 10.58 3.04
N ILE A 207 8.28 10.30 1.77
CA ILE A 207 7.62 9.06 1.35
C ILE A 207 8.64 7.96 1.08
N LYS A 208 8.51 6.86 1.84
CA LYS A 208 9.23 5.59 1.67
C LYS A 208 8.21 4.46 1.55
N ALA A 209 8.63 3.30 1.04
CA ALA A 209 7.78 2.11 0.96
C ALA A 209 7.16 1.69 2.31
N GLU A 210 7.90 1.92 3.41
CA GLU A 210 7.52 1.58 4.78
C GLU A 210 6.74 2.70 5.51
N THR A 211 6.52 3.84 4.85
CA THR A 211 5.69 4.90 5.41
C THR A 211 4.28 4.35 5.63
N ALA A 212 3.77 4.47 6.85
CA ALA A 212 2.39 4.12 7.17
C ALA A 212 1.46 5.23 6.62
N ASP A 213 1.26 6.30 7.36
CA ASP A 213 0.51 7.46 6.87
C ASP A 213 1.28 8.76 7.10
N ILE A 214 1.00 9.77 6.27
CA ILE A 214 1.41 11.16 6.47
C ILE A 214 0.12 11.98 6.43
N LEU A 215 -0.47 12.21 7.60
CA LEU A 215 -1.70 12.99 7.68
C LEU A 215 -1.45 14.43 7.24
N PRO A 216 -2.30 15.01 6.37
CA PRO A 216 -2.21 16.43 6.04
C PRO A 216 -2.50 17.28 7.26
N SER A 217 -1.76 18.38 7.41
CA SER A 217 -2.17 19.45 8.32
C SER A 217 -3.46 20.13 7.80
N PRO A 218 -4.20 20.89 8.63
CA PRO A 218 -5.43 21.53 8.18
C PRO A 218 -5.28 22.37 6.90
N ALA A 219 -4.17 23.09 6.73
CA ALA A 219 -3.90 23.90 5.54
C ALA A 219 -3.46 23.10 4.30
N GLU A 220 -3.20 21.80 4.46
CA GLU A 220 -2.77 20.88 3.40
C GLU A 220 -3.87 19.89 3.02
N PHE A 221 -5.02 19.94 3.69
CA PHE A 221 -6.13 19.03 3.41
C PHE A 221 -6.74 19.37 2.04
N PRO A 222 -7.05 18.39 1.16
CA PRO A 222 -7.52 18.64 -0.21
C PRO A 222 -8.98 19.11 -0.24
N PHE A 223 -9.22 20.33 0.23
CA PHE A 223 -10.53 20.95 0.32
C PHE A 223 -10.37 22.47 0.28
N HIS A 224 -11.27 23.15 -0.43
CA HIS A 224 -11.10 24.56 -0.69
C HIS A 224 -11.49 25.39 0.54
N ASP A 225 -10.67 26.37 0.94
CA ASP A 225 -10.83 27.05 2.24
C ASP A 225 -12.09 27.91 2.36
N SER A 226 -12.60 28.43 1.25
CA SER A 226 -13.79 29.30 1.26
C SER A 226 -15.05 28.64 0.70
N ASP A 227 -14.92 27.46 0.09
CA ASP A 227 -16.08 26.77 -0.47
C ASP A 227 -16.72 25.91 0.62
N GLY A 228 -18.04 26.06 0.76
CA GLY A 228 -18.81 25.17 1.63
C GLY A 228 -18.93 23.77 1.04
N ARG A 229 -19.45 22.84 1.83
CA ARG A 229 -19.69 21.43 1.45
C ARG A 229 -20.27 21.31 0.04
N ASN A 230 -21.37 22.00 -0.25
CA ASN A 230 -22.04 21.84 -1.55
C ASN A 230 -21.16 22.28 -2.73
N ALA A 231 -20.43 23.39 -2.61
CA ALA A 231 -19.56 23.87 -3.69
C ALA A 231 -18.38 22.92 -3.94
N SER A 232 -17.90 22.22 -2.91
CA SER A 232 -16.80 21.25 -3.04
C SER A 232 -17.27 19.83 -3.39
N CYS A 233 -18.48 19.45 -3.00
CA CYS A 233 -18.91 18.05 -3.00
C CYS A 233 -19.98 17.67 -4.04
N THR A 234 -20.60 18.64 -4.72
CA THR A 234 -21.75 18.34 -5.58
C THR A 234 -21.36 17.47 -6.77
N SER A 235 -20.26 17.78 -7.45
CA SER A 235 -19.86 17.12 -8.69
C SER A 235 -18.39 16.75 -8.61
N ALA A 236 -18.09 15.51 -8.99
CA ALA A 236 -16.73 15.01 -9.06
C ALA A 236 -16.00 15.65 -10.25
N GLY A 237 -14.70 15.92 -10.06
CA GLY A 237 -13.88 16.51 -11.11
C GLY A 237 -12.39 16.23 -10.94
N GLU A 238 -11.61 16.76 -11.86
CA GLU A 238 -10.14 16.70 -11.84
C GLU A 238 -9.52 17.89 -11.08
N THR A 239 -10.36 18.85 -10.66
CA THR A 239 -9.92 20.04 -9.93
C THR A 239 -9.48 19.64 -8.53
N GLU A 240 -8.29 20.08 -8.15
CA GLU A 240 -7.80 20.00 -6.78
C GLU A 240 -8.85 20.58 -5.81
N ASP A 241 -8.96 20.00 -4.63
CA ASP A 241 -9.89 20.44 -3.56
C ASP A 241 -11.39 20.21 -3.80
N LYS A 242 -11.76 19.47 -4.85
CA LYS A 242 -13.14 19.06 -5.15
C LYS A 242 -13.33 17.56 -4.94
N ALA A 243 -14.59 17.15 -4.79
CA ALA A 243 -14.93 15.74 -4.80
C ALA A 243 -14.45 15.06 -6.10
N GLY A 244 -14.21 13.76 -6.00
CA GLY A 244 -13.56 12.93 -7.02
C GLY A 244 -12.04 13.08 -7.09
N TYR A 245 -11.43 14.07 -6.43
CA TYR A 245 -9.99 14.27 -6.48
C TYR A 245 -9.21 13.39 -5.51
N SER A 246 -9.79 13.05 -4.35
CA SER A 246 -9.14 12.21 -3.34
C SER A 246 -10.14 11.47 -2.46
N VAL A 247 -9.74 10.32 -1.94
CA VAL A 247 -10.57 9.52 -1.01
C VAL A 247 -10.90 10.32 0.25
N ALA A 248 -9.98 11.15 0.76
CA ALA A 248 -10.22 11.97 1.94
C ALA A 248 -11.31 13.02 1.70
N THR A 249 -11.25 13.73 0.56
CA THR A 249 -12.28 14.69 0.16
C THR A 249 -13.63 14.01 0.02
N ASP A 250 -13.67 12.86 -0.67
CA ASP A 250 -14.92 12.13 -0.91
C ASP A 250 -15.55 11.63 0.39
N THR A 251 -14.73 11.13 1.32
CA THR A 251 -15.19 10.70 2.65
C THR A 251 -15.82 11.87 3.41
N VAL A 252 -15.18 13.05 3.42
CA VAL A 252 -15.77 14.24 4.06
C VAL A 252 -17.09 14.63 3.39
N CYS A 253 -17.14 14.59 2.06
CA CYS A 253 -18.32 14.94 1.28
C CYS A 253 -19.53 14.03 1.54
N LEU A 254 -19.30 12.75 1.82
CA LEU A 254 -20.34 11.76 2.12
C LEU A 254 -20.86 11.83 3.55
N CYS A 255 -20.11 12.45 4.46
CA CYS A 255 -20.44 12.36 5.89
C CYS A 255 -20.74 13.71 6.53
N SER A 256 -20.29 14.82 5.92
CA SER A 256 -20.40 16.17 6.50
C SER A 256 -21.57 16.97 5.93
N THR A 257 -22.09 17.90 6.74
CA THR A 257 -23.19 18.81 6.40
C THR A 257 -22.71 20.23 6.11
N LEU A 258 -23.54 21.00 5.40
CA LEU A 258 -23.33 22.41 5.15
C LEU A 258 -23.64 23.28 6.38
N SER A 259 -24.77 23.02 7.07
CA SER A 259 -25.21 23.80 8.23
C SER A 259 -26.26 23.09 9.09
N SER A 260 -26.21 23.29 10.41
CA SER A 260 -27.26 23.01 11.41
C SER A 260 -27.78 21.56 11.43
N GLY A 261 -26.96 20.59 11.03
CA GLY A 261 -27.41 19.23 10.77
C GLY A 261 -26.79 18.11 11.59
N THR A 262 -27.41 16.93 11.53
CA THR A 262 -26.86 15.74 12.17
C THR A 262 -25.73 15.16 11.32
N HIS A 263 -24.58 14.91 11.93
CA HIS A 263 -23.37 14.38 11.25
C HIS A 263 -23.31 12.84 11.23
N ASN A 264 -24.47 12.19 11.37
CA ASN A 264 -24.60 10.74 11.52
C ASN A 264 -24.98 10.05 10.19
N TYR A 265 -24.67 10.64 9.03
CA TYR A 265 -24.96 9.98 7.74
C TYR A 265 -24.09 8.74 7.53
N CYS A 266 -22.84 8.74 8.00
CA CYS A 266 -21.91 7.64 7.76
C CYS A 266 -21.82 6.63 8.92
N THR A 267 -22.42 6.96 10.07
CA THR A 267 -22.27 6.20 11.32
C THR A 267 -23.54 6.37 12.16
N VAL A 268 -23.81 5.42 13.07
CA VAL A 268 -25.04 5.41 13.88
C VAL A 268 -25.17 6.68 14.73
N SER A 269 -24.04 7.21 15.19
CA SER A 269 -23.93 8.44 15.96
C SER A 269 -22.89 9.35 15.35
N ALA A 270 -23.16 10.66 15.32
CA ALA A 270 -22.21 11.66 14.87
C ALA A 270 -20.85 11.51 15.59
N PRO A 271 -19.74 11.31 14.86
CA PRO A 271 -18.42 11.27 15.45
C PRO A 271 -18.08 12.58 16.16
N ASN A 272 -17.34 12.47 17.26
CA ASN A 272 -16.96 13.63 18.06
C ASN A 272 -16.17 14.65 17.21
N CYS A 273 -16.40 15.94 17.48
CA CYS A 273 -15.72 17.07 16.84
C CYS A 273 -16.05 17.32 15.36
N GLN A 274 -17.04 16.64 14.77
CA GLN A 274 -17.52 17.04 13.45
C GLN A 274 -18.17 18.42 13.49
N THR A 275 -17.99 19.15 12.40
CA THR A 275 -18.46 20.52 12.24
C THR A 275 -19.11 20.74 10.88
N ASP A 276 -20.04 21.69 10.83
CA ASP A 276 -20.65 22.16 9.59
C ASP A 276 -19.64 22.91 8.69
N ILE A 277 -19.56 22.49 7.44
CA ILE A 277 -18.67 23.07 6.43
C ILE A 277 -19.45 24.09 5.59
N ALA A 278 -19.77 25.24 6.19
CA ALA A 278 -20.38 26.38 5.51
C ALA A 278 -19.41 27.08 4.53
N ALA A 279 -19.94 27.86 3.58
CA ALA A 279 -19.15 28.66 2.65
C ALA A 279 -18.56 29.90 3.35
N SER A 280 -17.39 29.71 3.97
CA SER A 280 -16.67 30.72 4.74
C SER A 280 -15.20 30.29 4.84
N SER A 281 -14.28 31.24 5.01
CA SER A 281 -12.88 30.89 5.32
C SER A 281 -12.79 29.95 6.54
N GLY A 282 -11.87 28.99 6.47
CA GLY A 282 -11.73 27.90 7.43
C GLY A 282 -12.50 26.63 7.06
N ALA A 283 -13.16 26.57 5.90
CA ALA A 283 -13.85 25.35 5.45
C ALA A 283 -12.87 24.17 5.28
N GLN A 284 -11.64 24.44 4.83
CA GLN A 284 -10.59 23.44 4.70
C GLN A 284 -10.21 22.86 6.07
N ALA A 285 -10.01 23.71 7.09
CA ALA A 285 -9.67 23.25 8.44
C ALA A 285 -10.79 22.42 9.08
N LYS A 286 -12.04 22.78 8.82
CA LYS A 286 -13.21 22.00 9.25
C LYS A 286 -13.29 20.66 8.55
N ALA A 287 -13.07 20.63 7.23
CA ALA A 287 -13.00 19.39 6.46
C ALA A 287 -11.90 18.45 6.98
N ALA A 288 -10.71 18.99 7.28
CA ALA A 288 -9.61 18.23 7.88
C ALA A 288 -9.99 17.66 9.26
N THR A 289 -10.68 18.45 10.09
CA THR A 289 -11.17 18.02 11.41
C THR A 289 -12.19 16.89 11.27
N ASN A 290 -13.15 17.03 10.35
CA ASN A 290 -14.16 16.01 10.07
C ASN A 290 -13.52 14.71 9.56
N TRP A 291 -12.56 14.80 8.63
CA TRP A 291 -11.79 13.65 8.15
C TRP A 291 -11.14 12.88 9.30
N GLN A 292 -10.42 13.58 10.19
CA GLN A 292 -9.76 12.97 11.34
C GLN A 292 -10.75 12.32 12.32
N ALA A 293 -11.94 12.90 12.49
CA ALA A 293 -13.00 12.29 13.29
C ALA A 293 -13.53 11.00 12.61
N LEU A 294 -13.79 11.06 11.30
CA LEU A 294 -14.34 9.95 10.52
C LEU A 294 -13.40 8.74 10.48
N ILE A 295 -12.11 8.93 10.19
CA ILE A 295 -11.20 7.78 10.06
C ILE A 295 -10.97 7.00 11.36
N LYS A 296 -11.34 7.58 12.52
CA LYS A 296 -11.32 6.89 13.82
C LYS A 296 -12.46 5.87 13.94
N GLU A 297 -13.55 6.09 13.20
CA GLU A 297 -14.71 5.18 13.15
C GLU A 297 -14.48 4.02 12.17
N CYS A 298 -13.42 4.08 11.36
CA CYS A 298 -13.11 3.00 10.42
C CYS A 298 -12.74 1.71 11.17
N PRO A 299 -13.36 0.57 10.81
CA PRO A 299 -13.08 -0.69 11.47
C PRO A 299 -11.61 -1.10 11.30
N ALA A 300 -11.12 -1.90 12.25
CA ALA A 300 -9.83 -2.55 12.11
C ALA A 300 -9.88 -3.53 10.94
N THR A 301 -9.00 -3.35 9.96
CA THR A 301 -8.79 -4.30 8.87
C THR A 301 -7.38 -4.86 8.95
N VAL A 302 -7.22 -6.12 8.52
CA VAL A 302 -5.90 -6.75 8.45
C VAL A 302 -5.20 -6.24 7.20
N ALA A 303 -4.05 -5.61 7.37
CA ALA A 303 -3.22 -5.20 6.24
C ALA A 303 -2.67 -6.46 5.53
N ALA A 304 -2.67 -6.44 4.20
CA ALA A 304 -2.07 -7.50 3.42
C ALA A 304 -0.58 -7.62 3.72
N SER A 305 -0.10 -8.83 3.96
CA SER A 305 1.32 -9.11 4.25
C SER A 305 2.18 -9.21 2.99
N GLU A 306 1.56 -9.27 1.81
CA GLU A 306 2.24 -9.47 0.52
C GLU A 306 1.70 -8.49 -0.54
N PRO A 307 2.54 -8.06 -1.51
CA PRO A 307 2.13 -7.07 -2.52
C PRO A 307 0.92 -7.51 -3.36
N ALA A 308 0.86 -8.80 -3.72
CA ALA A 308 -0.25 -9.35 -4.51
C ALA A 308 -1.58 -9.32 -3.73
N GLY A 309 -1.52 -9.52 -2.41
CA GLY A 309 -2.68 -9.37 -1.52
C GLY A 309 -3.18 -7.93 -1.50
N LEU A 310 -2.28 -6.96 -1.28
CA LEU A 310 -2.63 -5.53 -1.29
C LEU A 310 -3.27 -5.11 -2.62
N ALA A 311 -2.70 -5.53 -3.75
CA ALA A 311 -3.25 -5.23 -5.07
C ALA A 311 -4.64 -5.86 -5.29
N THR A 312 -4.88 -7.05 -4.73
CA THR A 312 -6.17 -7.75 -4.82
C THR A 312 -7.24 -7.02 -4.02
N GLU A 313 -6.93 -6.67 -2.77
CA GLU A 313 -7.83 -5.92 -1.89
C GLU A 313 -8.18 -4.55 -2.47
N LEU A 314 -7.20 -3.83 -3.03
CA LEU A 314 -7.45 -2.54 -3.72
C LEU A 314 -8.43 -2.71 -4.88
N LYS A 315 -8.25 -3.73 -5.73
CA LYS A 315 -9.16 -4.00 -6.85
C LYS A 315 -10.57 -4.37 -6.39
N GLN A 316 -10.70 -5.20 -5.36
CA GLN A 316 -11.99 -5.60 -4.81
C GLN A 316 -12.72 -4.41 -4.19
N THR A 317 -12.00 -3.54 -3.50
CA THR A 317 -12.56 -2.34 -2.88
C THR A 317 -13.01 -1.34 -3.95
N LEU A 318 -12.22 -1.14 -5.01
CA LEU A 318 -12.62 -0.32 -6.16
C LEU A 318 -13.86 -0.89 -6.87
N ALA A 319 -13.94 -2.21 -7.04
CA ALA A 319 -15.14 -2.84 -7.59
C ALA A 319 -16.38 -2.58 -6.71
N SER A 320 -16.21 -2.62 -5.39
CA SER A 320 -17.27 -2.30 -4.43
C SER A 320 -17.72 -0.83 -4.52
N PHE A 321 -16.77 0.10 -4.65
CA PHE A 321 -17.08 1.52 -4.91
C PHE A 321 -17.95 1.68 -6.16
N PHE A 322 -17.56 1.08 -7.29
CA PHE A 322 -18.35 1.19 -8.52
C PHE A 322 -19.71 0.49 -8.42
N ALA A 323 -19.82 -0.59 -7.66
CA ALA A 323 -21.08 -1.31 -7.45
C ALA A 323 -22.10 -0.52 -6.62
N LEU A 324 -21.63 0.38 -5.74
CA LEU A 324 -22.49 1.21 -4.88
C LEU A 324 -23.05 2.45 -5.59
N LEU A 325 -22.50 2.84 -6.75
CA LEU A 325 -22.98 4.01 -7.50
C LEU A 325 -24.47 3.89 -7.84
N GLY A 326 -25.25 4.89 -7.42
CA GLY A 326 -26.69 5.04 -7.67
C GLY A 326 -27.58 4.11 -6.86
N THR A 327 -27.01 3.28 -5.98
CA THR A 327 -27.78 2.29 -5.22
C THR A 327 -28.52 2.90 -4.04
N ASN A 328 -28.01 4.00 -3.50
CA ASN A 328 -28.50 4.62 -2.28
C ASN A 328 -29.51 5.75 -2.56
N SER A 329 -30.54 5.42 -3.32
CA SER A 329 -31.60 6.36 -3.68
C SER A 329 -32.83 6.16 -2.79
N ILE A 330 -33.37 7.23 -2.23
CA ILE A 330 -34.60 7.20 -1.43
C ILE A 330 -35.72 7.87 -2.24
N THR A 331 -36.81 7.16 -2.49
CA THR A 331 -37.97 7.75 -3.18
C THR A 331 -38.84 8.52 -2.21
N MET A 332 -39.16 9.78 -2.54
CA MET A 332 -40.13 10.59 -1.81
C MET A 332 -41.37 10.84 -2.65
N GLY A 333 -42.54 10.74 -2.01
CA GLY A 333 -43.83 11.04 -2.63
C GLY A 333 -44.25 10.02 -3.68
N SER A 334 -44.85 10.51 -4.78
CA SER A 334 -45.33 9.68 -5.89
C SER A 334 -44.17 9.17 -6.76
N TYR A 335 -44.33 7.98 -7.34
CA TYR A 335 -43.38 7.41 -8.29
C TYR A 335 -43.04 8.38 -9.44
N GLN A 336 -41.77 8.42 -9.83
CA GLN A 336 -41.27 9.43 -10.76
C GLN A 336 -41.70 9.11 -12.20
N ALA A 337 -42.51 9.98 -12.79
CA ALA A 337 -42.99 9.83 -14.16
C ALA A 337 -41.98 10.33 -15.20
N THR A 338 -41.10 11.25 -14.81
CA THR A 338 -40.08 11.84 -15.68
C THR A 338 -38.76 11.07 -15.57
N LYS A 339 -38.21 10.60 -16.70
CA LYS A 339 -36.96 9.82 -16.75
C LYS A 339 -35.79 10.48 -16.01
N ALA A 340 -35.65 11.80 -16.12
CA ALA A 340 -34.60 12.59 -15.46
C ALA A 340 -34.66 12.54 -13.92
N ASN A 341 -35.78 12.10 -13.37
CA ASN A 341 -36.05 12.07 -11.94
C ASN A 341 -35.95 10.63 -11.36
N THR A 342 -35.67 9.64 -12.21
CA THR A 342 -35.62 8.23 -11.82
C THR A 342 -34.23 7.82 -11.33
N ALA A 343 -34.14 6.67 -10.66
CA ALA A 343 -32.87 6.05 -10.27
C ALA A 343 -31.88 5.85 -11.45
N SER A 344 -32.41 5.70 -12.68
CA SER A 344 -31.56 5.59 -13.88
C SER A 344 -30.74 6.86 -14.14
N ALA A 345 -31.28 8.02 -13.79
CA ALA A 345 -30.64 9.31 -13.94
C ALA A 345 -29.57 9.56 -12.86
N SER A 346 -29.65 8.91 -11.70
CA SER A 346 -28.70 9.05 -10.59
C SER A 346 -27.72 7.88 -10.46
N ARG A 347 -27.62 6.98 -11.46
CA ARG A 347 -26.70 5.81 -11.47
C ARG A 347 -25.20 6.11 -11.32
N HIS A 348 -24.84 7.39 -11.26
CA HIS A 348 -23.48 7.89 -11.11
C HIS A 348 -23.27 8.66 -9.81
N PHE A 349 -24.29 8.71 -8.93
CA PHE A 349 -24.15 9.30 -7.61
C PHE A 349 -23.55 8.29 -6.64
N PHE A 350 -22.62 8.72 -5.81
CA PHE A 350 -22.11 7.94 -4.69
C PHE A 350 -22.65 8.54 -3.40
N GLY A 351 -23.38 7.77 -2.60
CA GLY A 351 -24.06 8.23 -1.39
C GLY A 351 -25.56 8.53 -1.57
N VAL A 352 -26.18 8.85 -0.45
CA VAL A 352 -27.61 8.96 -0.26
C VAL A 352 -28.19 10.19 -0.95
N HIS A 353 -29.27 9.98 -1.70
CA HIS A 353 -29.95 11.03 -2.45
C HIS A 353 -31.43 10.75 -2.63
N MET A 354 -32.21 11.83 -2.72
CA MET A 354 -33.67 11.76 -2.87
C MET A 354 -34.07 11.75 -4.34
N LEU A 355 -34.98 10.86 -4.69
CA LEU A 355 -35.70 10.86 -5.96
C LEU A 355 -37.09 11.48 -5.76
N ASP A 356 -37.40 12.52 -6.52
CA ASP A 356 -38.64 13.28 -6.41
C ASP A 356 -39.29 13.45 -7.79
N ASN A 357 -40.62 13.46 -7.87
CA ASN A 357 -41.29 13.59 -9.17
C ASN A 357 -41.20 15.01 -9.76
N GLY A 358 -41.00 16.04 -8.95
CA GLY A 358 -40.96 17.44 -9.36
C GLY A 358 -39.58 17.94 -9.81
N ALA A 359 -38.49 17.29 -9.39
CA ALA A 359 -37.13 17.74 -9.68
C ALA A 359 -36.12 16.58 -9.84
N ALA A 360 -35.09 16.82 -10.67
CA ALA A 360 -33.99 15.88 -10.85
C ALA A 360 -33.10 15.83 -9.59
N PRO A 361 -32.61 14.63 -9.19
CA PRO A 361 -31.80 14.47 -8.00
C PRO A 361 -30.48 15.25 -8.11
N THR A 362 -30.05 15.84 -6.99
CA THR A 362 -28.80 16.62 -6.89
C THR A 362 -28.04 16.28 -5.62
N CYS A 363 -26.71 16.30 -5.70
CA CYS A 363 -25.83 16.12 -4.55
C CYS A 363 -25.59 17.40 -3.76
N THR A 364 -26.67 18.15 -3.51
CA THR A 364 -26.66 19.34 -2.66
C THR A 364 -27.49 19.07 -1.41
N SER A 365 -27.06 19.62 -0.28
CA SER A 365 -27.82 19.60 0.97
C SER A 365 -28.50 20.95 1.22
N SER A 366 -29.68 20.95 1.83
CA SER A 366 -30.37 22.16 2.28
C SER A 366 -30.55 22.13 3.80
N GLY A 367 -29.95 23.07 4.53
CA GLY A 367 -30.14 23.19 5.99
C GLY A 367 -29.77 21.93 6.79
N GLY A 368 -30.30 21.84 8.02
CA GLY A 368 -29.93 20.83 9.02
C GLY A 368 -30.25 19.37 8.69
N HIS A 369 -31.11 19.12 7.71
CA HIS A 369 -31.41 17.76 7.27
C HIS A 369 -31.36 17.71 5.76
N ALA A 370 -30.43 16.93 5.21
CA ALA A 370 -30.24 16.86 3.77
C ALA A 370 -31.48 16.35 3.00
N PHE A 371 -32.43 15.75 3.72
CA PHE A 371 -33.68 15.20 3.20
C PHE A 371 -34.92 16.06 3.45
N SER A 372 -34.78 17.23 4.11
CA SER A 372 -35.94 18.12 4.32
C SER A 372 -36.38 18.85 3.05
N ALA A 373 -35.63 18.74 1.96
CA ALA A 373 -35.99 19.30 0.66
C ALA A 373 -35.92 18.24 -0.45
N ASN A 374 -36.85 18.34 -1.39
CA ASN A 374 -36.98 17.42 -2.52
C ASN A 374 -35.74 17.41 -3.41
N ALA A 375 -35.38 16.23 -3.93
CA ALA A 375 -34.30 16.01 -4.89
C ALA A 375 -32.88 16.41 -4.40
N LYS A 376 -32.66 16.40 -3.08
CA LYS A 376 -31.38 16.72 -2.41
C LYS A 376 -30.68 15.47 -1.87
N GLY A 377 -29.42 15.58 -1.45
CA GLY A 377 -28.66 14.44 -0.96
C GLY A 377 -27.26 14.77 -0.43
N ILE A 378 -26.77 13.91 0.47
CA ILE A 378 -25.37 13.85 0.88
C ILE A 378 -24.68 12.80 0.01
N CYS A 379 -24.37 13.20 -1.21
CA CYS A 379 -23.73 12.36 -2.20
C CYS A 379 -22.68 13.14 -3.00
N ILE A 380 -22.05 12.46 -3.96
CA ILE A 380 -21.13 13.03 -4.96
C ILE A 380 -21.59 12.57 -6.35
N ASP A 381 -21.68 13.51 -7.30
CA ASP A 381 -22.03 13.20 -8.68
C ASP A 381 -20.78 12.90 -9.54
N TYR A 382 -20.55 11.63 -9.92
CA TYR A 382 -19.47 11.22 -10.84
C TYR A 382 -19.87 11.23 -12.33
N GLY A 383 -21.02 11.79 -12.69
CA GLY A 383 -21.57 11.76 -14.03
C GLY A 383 -20.66 12.41 -15.07
N THR A 384 -20.06 13.56 -14.73
CA THR A 384 -19.13 14.32 -15.57
C THR A 384 -17.91 13.49 -15.99
N LEU A 385 -17.23 12.86 -15.02
CA LEU A 385 -16.06 12.02 -15.27
C LEU A 385 -16.43 10.78 -16.09
N ARG A 386 -17.52 10.10 -15.73
CA ARG A 386 -17.97 8.86 -16.40
C ARG A 386 -18.43 9.09 -17.84
N GLN A 387 -19.17 10.18 -18.09
CA GLN A 387 -19.65 10.51 -19.44
C GLN A 387 -18.49 10.90 -20.37
N ALA A 388 -17.49 11.62 -19.84
CA ALA A 388 -16.30 12.00 -20.58
C ALA A 388 -15.30 10.84 -20.78
N LYS A 389 -15.60 9.64 -20.26
CA LYS A 389 -14.66 8.50 -20.19
C LYS A 389 -13.31 8.89 -19.55
N LYS A 390 -13.35 9.87 -18.65
CA LYS A 390 -12.19 10.28 -17.87
C LYS A 390 -12.02 9.30 -16.71
N GLU A 391 -10.77 9.06 -16.36
CA GLU A 391 -10.43 8.30 -15.16
C GLU A 391 -10.76 9.18 -13.93
N ILE A 392 -11.24 8.54 -12.86
CA ILE A 392 -11.28 9.20 -11.55
C ILE A 392 -9.82 9.28 -11.09
N PRO A 393 -9.29 10.49 -10.82
CA PRO A 393 -7.90 10.69 -10.38
C PRO A 393 -7.50 9.83 -9.18
#